data_AF-A0A558EZ22-F1
#
_entry.id   AF-A0A558EZ22-F1
#
_cell.length_a   1.000
_cell.length_b   1.000
_cell.length_c   1.000
_cell.angle_alpha   90.00
_cell.angle_beta   90.00
_cell.angle_gamma   90.00
#
_symmetry.space_group_name_H-M   'P 1'
#
loop_
_entity.id
_entity.type
_entity.pdbx_description
1 polymer ?
#
loop_
_entity_poly.entity_id
_entity_poly.type
_entity_poly.pdbx_seq_one_letter_code
_entity_poly.pdbx_strand_id
1 'polypeptide(L)'
;GLPENVRETASVIYRRALNDDLLPGRSIEGVATSALYASARMAGTPRSLDELEKVSRVDKMELTRTYRYIVRELKLEIKPADPEQYVPRFASELGL
;
A
#
# COMPACT_ATOMS: atom_id res chain seq x y z
N GLY A 1 10.49 9.87 4.51
CA GLY A 1 9.68 9.54 3.30
C GLY A 1 9.71 8.04 3.03
N LEU A 2 8.97 7.55 2.04
CA LEU A 2 9.12 6.16 1.57
C LEU A 2 10.38 6.04 0.68
N PRO A 3 11.13 4.93 0.75
CA PRO A 3 12.31 4.75 -0.10
C PRO A 3 11.94 4.60 -1.58
N GLU A 4 12.90 4.84 -2.48
CA GLU A 4 12.67 4.87 -3.93
C GLU A 4 12.16 3.52 -4.49
N ASN A 5 12.74 2.41 -4.03
CA ASN A 5 12.31 1.06 -4.43
C ASN A 5 10.82 0.79 -4.15
N VAL A 6 10.26 1.39 -3.09
CA VAL A 6 8.83 1.28 -2.77
C VAL A 6 7.99 2.00 -3.83
N ARG A 7 8.41 3.17 -4.29
CA ARG A 7 7.70 3.96 -5.31
C ARG A 7 7.74 3.27 -6.68
N GLU A 8 8.89 2.71 -7.03
CA GLU A 8 9.07 1.95 -8.27
C GLU A 8 8.20 0.69 -8.29
N THR A 9 8.25 -0.10 -7.21
CA THR A 9 7.45 -1.32 -7.07
C THR A 9 5.96 -1.02 -7.05
N ALA A 10 5.53 0.06 -6.40
CA ALA A 10 4.14 0.52 -6.44
C ALA A 10 3.69 0.84 -7.88
N SER A 11 4.56 1.50 -8.65
CA SER A 11 4.29 1.81 -10.07
C SER A 11 4.17 0.55 -10.93
N VAL A 12 4.97 -0.49 -10.64
CA VAL A 12 4.85 -1.81 -11.31
C VAL A 12 3.53 -2.47 -10.96
N ILE A 13 3.14 -2.50 -9.68
CA ILE A 13 1.86 -3.08 -9.23
C ILE A 13 0.68 -2.36 -9.88
N TYR A 14 0.70 -1.02 -9.90
CA TYR A 14 -0.34 -0.22 -10.54
C TYR A 14 -0.45 -0.52 -12.04
N ARG A 15 0.68 -0.56 -12.77
CA ARG A 15 0.67 -0.89 -14.20
C ARG A 15 0.16 -2.30 -14.47
N ARG A 16 0.50 -3.28 -13.62
CA ARG A 16 -0.07 -4.63 -13.72
C ARG A 16 -1.59 -4.62 -13.52
N ALA A 17 -2.08 -3.92 -12.51
CA ALA A 17 -3.52 -3.77 -12.27
C ALA A 17 -4.23 -3.10 -13.46
N LEU A 18 -3.61 -2.12 -14.10
CA LEU A 18 -4.12 -1.48 -15.32
C LEU A 18 -4.15 -2.45 -16.50
N ASN A 19 -3.06 -3.17 -16.74
CA ASN A 19 -2.94 -4.10 -17.87
C ASN A 19 -3.89 -5.30 -17.74
N ASP A 20 -4.18 -5.73 -16.51
CA ASP A 20 -5.09 -6.84 -16.20
C ASP A 20 -6.55 -6.37 -16.03
N ASP A 21 -6.87 -5.13 -16.41
CA ASP A 21 -8.21 -4.52 -16.37
C ASP A 21 -8.88 -4.56 -14.98
N LEU A 22 -8.11 -4.30 -13.92
CA LEU A 22 -8.59 -4.35 -12.52
C LEU A 22 -9.11 -3.00 -12.00
N LEU A 23 -8.96 -1.93 -12.76
CA LEU A 23 -9.38 -0.56 -12.40
C LEU A 23 -10.88 -0.29 -12.51
N PRO A 24 -11.64 -0.85 -13.48
CA PRO A 24 -13.07 -0.57 -13.62
C PRO A 24 -13.84 -0.79 -12.31
N GLY A 25 -14.68 0.19 -11.95
CA GLY A 25 -15.46 0.19 -10.71
C GLY A 25 -14.68 0.58 -9.44
N ARG A 26 -13.43 1.04 -9.58
CA ARG A 26 -12.57 1.50 -8.46
C ARG A 26 -11.99 2.87 -8.77
N SER A 27 -11.71 3.66 -7.74
CA SER A 27 -11.02 4.93 -7.92
C SER A 27 -9.56 4.70 -8.36
N ILE A 28 -9.08 5.52 -9.30
CA ILE A 28 -7.67 5.51 -9.73
C ILE A 28 -6.74 5.71 -8.54
N GLU A 29 -7.09 6.67 -7.67
CA GLU A 29 -6.35 6.96 -6.46
C GLU A 29 -6.40 5.78 -5.46
N GLY A 30 -7.52 5.07 -5.35
CA GLY A 30 -7.63 3.89 -4.49
C GLY A 30 -6.75 2.75 -4.95
N VAL A 31 -6.64 2.54 -6.26
CA VAL A 31 -5.74 1.54 -6.84
C VAL A 31 -4.28 1.95 -6.67
N ALA A 32 -3.94 3.22 -6.91
CA ALA A 32 -2.58 3.74 -6.69
C ALA A 32 -2.15 3.66 -5.22
N THR A 33 -3.04 4.05 -4.30
CA THR A 33 -2.79 4.00 -2.84
C THR A 33 -2.65 2.55 -2.36
N SER A 34 -3.49 1.64 -2.89
CA SER A 34 -3.38 0.20 -2.61
C SER A 34 -2.06 -0.40 -3.11
N ALA A 35 -1.60 0.01 -4.30
CA ALA A 35 -0.33 -0.42 -4.85
C ALA A 35 0.86 0.07 -4.01
N LEU A 36 0.80 1.33 -3.54
CA LEU A 36 1.79 1.90 -2.62
C LEU A 36 1.82 1.14 -1.28
N TYR A 37 0.65 0.86 -0.71
CA TYR A 37 0.50 0.10 0.52
C TYR A 37 1.07 -1.31 0.40
N ALA A 38 0.72 -2.01 -0.68
CA ALA A 38 1.26 -3.35 -0.99
C ALA A 38 2.79 -3.33 -1.10
N SER A 39 3.32 -2.38 -1.85
CA SER A 39 4.77 -2.21 -2.05
C SER A 39 5.52 -1.94 -0.74
N ALA A 40 5.00 -1.04 0.11
CA ALA A 40 5.60 -0.74 1.41
C ALA A 40 5.67 -1.98 2.33
N ARG A 41 4.64 -2.83 2.29
CA ARG A 41 4.62 -4.10 3.02
C ARG A 41 5.62 -5.11 2.46
N MET A 42 5.73 -5.23 1.14
CA MET A 42 6.71 -6.12 0.49
C MET A 42 8.15 -5.70 0.78
N ALA A 43 8.40 -4.39 0.90
CA ALA A 43 9.71 -3.83 1.23
C ALA A 43 10.06 -3.87 2.73
N GLY A 44 9.22 -4.46 3.59
CA GLY A 44 9.46 -4.52 5.04
C GLY A 44 9.41 -3.16 5.73
N THR A 45 8.78 -2.16 5.12
CA THR A 45 8.61 -0.80 5.66
C THR A 45 7.13 -0.45 5.76
N PRO A 46 6.33 -1.24 6.49
CA PRO A 46 4.89 -1.10 6.49
C PRO A 46 4.45 0.30 6.97
N ARG A 47 3.30 0.72 6.46
CA ARG A 47 2.57 1.91 6.91
C ARG A 47 1.23 1.45 7.43
N SER A 48 0.71 2.10 8.46
CA SER A 48 -0.66 1.85 8.92
C SER A 48 -1.66 2.39 7.90
N LEU A 49 -2.87 1.85 7.92
CA LEU A 49 -3.97 2.38 7.10
C LEU A 49 -4.33 3.81 7.52
N ASP A 50 -4.20 4.15 8.81
CA ASP A 50 -4.46 5.50 9.33
C ASP A 50 -3.47 6.54 8.78
N GLU A 51 -2.21 6.14 8.57
CA GLU A 51 -1.22 7.01 7.91
C GLU A 51 -1.59 7.30 6.45
N LEU A 52 -2.11 6.30 5.74
CA LEU A 52 -2.51 6.46 4.34
C LEU A 52 -3.78 7.29 4.20
N GLU A 53 -4.73 7.13 5.11
CA GLU A 53 -5.97 7.91 5.15
C GLU A 53 -5.70 9.41 5.36
N LYS A 54 -4.62 9.78 6.06
CA LYS A 54 -4.23 11.20 6.23
C LYS A 54 -3.77 11.88 4.93
N VAL A 55 -3.30 11.11 3.96
CA VAL A 55 -2.69 11.64 2.72
C VAL A 55 -3.46 11.29 1.46
N SER A 56 -4.37 10.31 1.54
CA SER A 56 -5.23 9.88 0.45
C SER A 56 -6.62 10.47 0.59
N ARG A 57 -7.28 10.72 -0.54
CA ARG A 57 -8.70 11.13 -0.60
C ARG A 57 -9.67 9.94 -0.60
N VAL A 58 -9.15 8.73 -0.40
CA VAL A 58 -9.90 7.48 -0.48
C VAL A 58 -10.23 7.00 0.92
N ASP A 59 -11.49 6.65 1.16
CA ASP A 59 -11.93 6.13 2.44
C ASP A 59 -11.16 4.86 2.81
N LYS A 60 -10.82 4.72 4.11
CA LYS A 60 -10.09 3.56 4.64
C LYS A 60 -10.72 2.22 4.26
N MET A 61 -12.05 2.16 4.24
CA MET A 61 -12.78 0.94 3.87
C MET A 61 -12.69 0.64 2.37
N GLU A 62 -12.74 1.67 1.50
CA GLU A 62 -12.50 1.51 0.07
C GLU A 62 -11.07 1.04 -0.19
N LEU A 63 -10.07 1.69 0.42
CA LEU A 63 -8.67 1.31 0.33
C LEU A 63 -8.45 -0.15 0.72
N THR A 64 -9.04 -0.59 1.84
CA THR A 64 -8.91 -1.98 2.33
C THR A 64 -9.55 -2.99 1.38
N ARG A 65 -10.69 -2.65 0.75
CA ARG A 65 -11.35 -3.51 -0.25
C ARG A 65 -10.52 -3.61 -1.52
N THR A 66 -10.05 -2.47 -2.03
CA THR A 66 -9.23 -2.37 -3.25
C THR A 66 -7.90 -3.10 -3.08
N TYR A 67 -7.22 -2.90 -1.94
CA TYR A 67 -5.99 -3.62 -1.59
C TYR A 67 -6.19 -5.13 -1.61
N ARG A 68 -7.20 -5.66 -0.89
CA ARG A 68 -7.46 -7.10 -0.85
C ARG A 68 -7.78 -7.67 -2.23
N TYR A 69 -8.52 -6.92 -3.04
CA TYR A 69 -8.84 -7.32 -4.41
C TYR A 69 -7.57 -7.42 -5.26
N ILE A 70 -6.77 -6.35 -5.35
CA ILE A 70 -5.56 -6.32 -6.19
C ILE A 70 -4.55 -7.38 -5.75
N VAL A 71 -4.33 -7.54 -4.43
CA VAL A 71 -3.41 -8.57 -3.91
C VAL A 71 -3.84 -9.97 -4.35
N ARG A 72 -5.14 -10.27 -4.33
CA ARG A 72 -5.67 -11.55 -4.75
C ARG A 72 -5.57 -11.74 -6.27
N GLU A 73 -6.04 -10.78 -7.06
CA GLU A 73 -6.07 -10.90 -8.52
C GLU A 73 -4.66 -10.95 -9.13
N LEU A 74 -3.73 -10.11 -8.62
CA LEU A 74 -2.33 -10.11 -9.07
C LEU A 74 -1.47 -11.20 -8.42
N LYS A 75 -2.06 -12.02 -7.53
CA LYS A 75 -1.39 -13.10 -6.77
C LYS A 75 -0.13 -12.61 -6.06
N LEU A 76 -0.21 -11.47 -5.39
CA LEU A 76 0.92 -10.90 -4.66
C LEU A 76 1.13 -11.67 -3.37
N GLU A 77 2.33 -12.23 -3.19
CA GLU A 77 2.71 -12.93 -1.95
C GLU A 77 3.13 -11.93 -0.88
N ILE A 78 2.14 -11.36 -0.18
CA ILE A 78 2.37 -10.39 0.88
C ILE A 78 2.06 -11.02 2.24
N LYS A 79 3.11 -11.21 3.05
CA LYS A 79 2.96 -11.71 4.43
C LYS A 79 2.29 -10.65 5.32
N PRO A 80 1.58 -11.05 6.39
CA PRO A 80 1.24 -10.16 7.50
C PRO A 80 2.44 -9.29 7.90
N ALA A 81 2.21 -7.99 8.14
CA ALA A 81 3.26 -7.12 8.64
C ALA A 81 3.62 -7.53 10.06
N ASP A 82 4.92 -7.61 10.36
CA ASP A 82 5.39 -7.86 11.71
C ASP A 82 5.20 -6.57 12.54
N PRO A 83 4.52 -6.61 13.70
CA PRO A 83 4.36 -5.46 14.57
C PRO A 83 5.69 -4.76 14.93
N GLU A 84 6.79 -5.48 15.04
CA GLU A 84 8.11 -4.90 15.37
C GLU A 84 8.59 -3.92 14.31
N GLN A 85 8.18 -4.08 13.04
CA GLN A 85 8.57 -3.20 11.93
C GLN A 85 8.04 -1.77 12.07
N TYR A 86 7.06 -1.53 12.95
CA TYR A 86 6.54 -0.19 13.21
C TYR A 86 7.32 0.54 14.31
N VAL A 87 8.05 -0.19 15.17
CA VAL A 87 8.73 0.37 16.36
C VAL A 87 9.75 1.46 15.99
N PRO A 88 10.65 1.27 15.00
CA PRO A 88 11.64 2.30 14.65
C PRO A 88 10.99 3.61 14.19
N ARG A 89 9.85 3.52 13.48
CA ARG A 89 9.12 4.70 13.01
C ARG A 89 8.48 5.45 14.17
N PHE A 90 7.80 4.73 15.07
CA PHE A 90 7.17 5.37 16.23
C PHE A 90 8.19 6.00 17.18
N ALA A 91 9.32 5.33 17.43
CA ALA A 91 10.42 5.92 18.19
C ALA A 91 10.89 7.23 17.56
N SER A 92 11.13 7.22 16.24
CA SER A 92 11.51 8.43 15.50
C SER A 92 10.45 9.54 15.55
N GLU A 93 9.16 9.21 15.47
CA GLU A 93 8.06 10.20 15.59
C GLU A 93 7.95 10.80 16.99
N LEU A 94 8.38 10.08 18.03
CA LEU A 94 8.43 10.54 19.41
C LEU A 94 9.76 11.24 19.76
N GLY A 95 10.72 11.27 18.84
CA GLY A 95 12.05 11.88 19.07
C GLY A 95 12.96 11.04 19.98
N LEU A 96 12.77 9.71 20.01
CA LEU A 96 13.54 8.74 20.77
C LEU A 96 14.61 8.06 19.92
#